data_AF-A0AAD7YDK6-F1
#
_entry.id   AF-A0AAD7YDK6-F1
#
_cell.length_a   1.000
_cell.length_b   1.000
_cell.length_c   1.000
_cell.angle_alpha   90.00
_cell.angle_beta   90.00
_cell.angle_gamma   90.00
#
_symmetry.space_group_name_H-M   'P 1'
#
loop_
_entity.id
_entity.type
_entity.pdbx_description
1 polymer ?
#
loop_
_entity_poly.entity_id
_entity_poly.type
_entity_poly.pdbx_seq_one_letter_code
_entity_poly.pdbx_strand_id
1 'polypeptide(L)'
;MNDFNHCNKVPGVYWLKKDVRDLQIKIKLKPQDGIMSLPKFEDCTKGTSILKLENTAEEISFKWQEKLFSLWEVQRYTDIHNCITDPELNYHEIIENLEYKPSKIFTYVDEDCYLPLPIDCKKKNNGVLNLDLYLEKLNLNDAVGRIFGGDTISTTLLFKSEENIPMEKKEWTAMHVVFDNSEYTEDSHLIYKQEVTLLSIYHNTTHNYIVMMPDVNSLELNPYAVETAEGVPWGYQYAVEIEFDDECGEELLMLLKKLYKRWERKQRHLLNFVMPPVGKKQYYVTLEILTATEFDMDNLYIEFDIQVPEDIECTNVLHGRTHTSEAVTFDGTKQWSYGHILELSLLVNTGIEPAPLKLFLEAISSDWWGRHRTEGYSYLPITLEPGSYSKELPCTRPEELDVVEAESRRFFLGGCHLIKDLNVLAEPQLRDANYTYKSTGTINLRWSIISQAQVGTLTAPPPQPGTSTASALLLGAEAALKKYKKARARLAAATKDLSEVAYGGTGDG
;
A
#
# COMPACT_ATOMS: atom_id res chain seq x y z
N MET A 1 -7.34 21.65 12.89
CA MET A 1 -8.12 20.53 12.35
C MET A 1 -8.20 19.48 13.43
N ASN A 2 -8.89 19.83 14.51
CA ASN A 2 -9.21 18.96 15.65
C ASN A 2 -10.67 19.31 15.99
N ASP A 3 -11.43 18.31 16.43
CA ASP A 3 -12.84 18.38 16.87
C ASP A 3 -13.87 17.72 15.95
N PHE A 4 -13.54 16.53 15.43
CA PHE A 4 -14.54 15.57 14.93
C PHE A 4 -14.57 14.24 15.72
N ASN A 5 -14.02 14.19 16.94
CA ASN A 5 -13.95 12.95 17.73
C ASN A 5 -15.21 12.63 18.58
N HIS A 6 -16.29 13.40 18.45
CA HIS A 6 -17.52 13.16 19.23
C HIS A 6 -18.81 12.93 18.40
N CYS A 7 -18.74 12.95 17.07
CA CYS A 7 -19.93 12.85 16.21
C CYS A 7 -19.78 11.77 15.14
N ASN A 8 -20.86 11.03 14.85
CA ASN A 8 -20.97 10.09 13.70
C ASN A 8 -20.90 10.78 12.31
N LYS A 9 -20.39 12.01 12.23
CA LYS A 9 -20.31 12.86 11.04
C LYS A 9 -19.04 12.52 10.26
N VAL A 10 -19.15 11.56 9.34
CA VAL A 10 -18.04 11.09 8.50
C VAL A 10 -18.07 11.83 7.15
N PRO A 11 -16.90 12.10 6.52
CA PRO A 11 -16.83 12.52 5.11
C PRO A 11 -17.35 11.49 4.12
N GLY A 12 -18.17 11.93 3.17
CA GLY A 12 -18.53 11.16 1.98
C GLY A 12 -17.83 11.67 0.71
N VAL A 13 -17.40 10.76 -0.18
CA VAL A 13 -16.80 11.12 -1.49
C VAL A 13 -17.58 10.46 -2.61
N TYR A 14 -18.07 11.27 -3.55
CA TYR A 14 -18.98 10.85 -4.62
C TYR A 14 -18.42 11.25 -5.98
N TRP A 15 -18.18 10.28 -6.85
CA TRP A 15 -17.75 10.53 -8.23
C TRP A 15 -18.96 10.78 -9.11
N LEU A 16 -18.99 11.92 -9.79
CA LEU A 16 -20.11 12.30 -10.64
C LEU A 16 -19.87 11.89 -12.09
N LYS A 17 -20.91 11.32 -12.70
CA LYS A 17 -20.93 11.00 -14.13
C LYS A 17 -21.64 12.07 -14.97
N LYS A 18 -22.71 12.66 -14.42
CA LYS A 18 -23.45 13.80 -14.98
C LYS A 18 -22.89 15.11 -14.38
N ASP A 19 -23.29 16.25 -14.92
CA ASP A 19 -22.91 17.57 -14.40
C ASP A 19 -23.58 17.81 -13.03
N VAL A 20 -22.92 18.58 -12.15
CA VAL A 20 -23.35 18.79 -10.75
C VAL A 20 -24.66 19.56 -10.66
N ARG A 21 -25.04 20.25 -11.74
CA ARG A 21 -26.28 21.04 -11.82
C ARG A 21 -27.55 20.21 -11.68
N ASP A 22 -27.47 18.91 -11.97
CA ASP A 22 -28.60 17.98 -11.86
C ASP A 22 -28.74 17.39 -10.44
N LEU A 23 -27.85 17.75 -9.52
CA LEU A 23 -27.86 17.25 -8.15
C LEU A 23 -29.02 17.86 -7.34
N GLN A 24 -29.89 16.99 -6.82
CA GLN A 24 -30.94 17.37 -5.88
C GLN A 24 -30.57 16.93 -4.46
N ILE A 25 -30.50 17.90 -3.55
CA ILE A 25 -30.14 17.66 -2.15
C ILE A 25 -31.40 17.88 -1.30
N LYS A 26 -31.70 16.90 -0.45
CA LYS A 26 -32.86 16.91 0.46
C LYS A 26 -32.37 16.87 1.90
N ILE A 27 -32.83 17.81 2.72
CA ILE A 27 -32.60 17.81 4.16
C ILE A 27 -33.93 17.62 4.86
N LYS A 28 -33.99 16.61 5.73
CA LYS A 28 -35.14 16.34 6.61
C LYS A 28 -34.77 16.74 8.02
N LEU A 29 -35.48 17.71 8.58
CA LEU A 29 -35.28 18.21 9.95
C LEU A 29 -36.42 17.75 10.85
N LYS A 30 -36.10 17.21 12.02
CA LYS A 30 -37.05 16.79 13.04
C LYS A 30 -36.67 17.41 14.40
N PRO A 31 -37.59 18.08 15.11
CA PRO A 31 -37.34 18.47 16.50
C PRO A 31 -37.17 17.20 17.35
N GLN A 32 -36.13 17.17 18.17
CA GLN A 32 -35.92 16.13 19.16
C GLN A 32 -36.89 16.40 20.31
N ASP A 33 -37.70 15.41 20.68
CA ASP A 33 -38.65 15.51 21.79
C ASP A 33 -37.89 15.77 23.11
N GLY A 34 -37.70 17.04 23.44
CA GLY A 34 -37.13 17.47 24.71
C GLY A 34 -38.14 17.28 25.83
N ILE A 35 -37.83 16.36 26.75
CA ILE A 35 -38.46 16.13 28.07
C ILE A 35 -39.97 16.42 28.10
N MET A 36 -40.75 15.35 27.98
CA MET A 36 -42.15 15.24 28.44
C MET A 36 -42.46 16.27 29.54
N SER A 37 -43.19 17.33 29.21
CA SER A 37 -44.01 17.97 30.23
C SER A 37 -44.99 16.89 30.67
N LEU A 38 -44.71 16.25 31.82
CA LEU A 38 -45.61 15.27 32.42
C LEU A 38 -47.02 15.86 32.37
N PRO A 39 -48.01 15.13 31.83
CA PRO A 39 -49.38 15.62 31.79
C PRO A 39 -49.77 16.00 33.21
N LYS A 40 -50.24 17.24 33.40
CA LYS A 40 -50.84 17.59 34.68
C LYS A 40 -52.04 16.66 34.87
N PHE A 41 -52.20 16.14 36.09
CA PHE A 41 -53.16 15.08 36.44
C PHE A 41 -54.63 15.40 36.10
N GLU A 42 -54.92 16.64 35.70
CA GLU A 42 -56.23 17.14 35.32
C GLU A 42 -56.68 16.67 33.92
N ASP A 43 -55.75 16.33 33.02
CA ASP A 43 -56.07 15.95 31.62
C ASP A 43 -56.54 14.48 31.48
N CYS A 44 -56.39 13.65 32.51
CA CYS A 44 -56.78 12.24 32.48
C CYS A 44 -58.28 11.99 32.68
N THR A 45 -59.09 13.04 32.90
CA THR A 45 -60.52 12.87 33.23
C THR A 45 -61.48 13.15 32.08
N LYS A 46 -60.98 13.63 30.93
CA LYS A 46 -61.79 13.76 29.71
C LYS A 46 -61.35 12.71 28.71
N GLY A 47 -61.90 11.52 28.85
CA GLY A 47 -61.73 10.43 27.90
C GLY A 47 -62.38 10.76 26.56
N THR A 48 -61.71 11.52 25.70
CA THR A 48 -61.87 11.48 24.24
C THR A 48 -60.68 12.18 23.59
N SER A 49 -60.05 11.53 22.61
CA SER A 49 -59.04 12.09 21.69
C SER A 49 -57.63 12.30 22.24
N ILE A 50 -56.85 11.21 22.34
CA ILE A 50 -55.38 11.35 22.24
C ILE A 50 -55.10 11.78 20.79
N LEU A 51 -54.68 13.03 20.72
CA LEU A 51 -54.34 13.81 19.56
C LEU A 51 -53.30 13.08 18.70
N LYS A 52 -53.58 12.99 17.40
CA LYS A 52 -52.54 12.87 16.37
C LYS A 52 -51.60 14.07 16.55
N LEU A 53 -50.48 13.86 17.24
CA LEU A 53 -49.39 14.82 17.24
C LEU A 53 -48.61 14.56 15.95
N GLU A 54 -48.92 15.33 14.91
CA GLU A 54 -48.17 15.33 13.66
C GLU A 54 -46.74 15.78 13.98
N ASN A 55 -45.82 14.81 14.06
CA ASN A 55 -44.39 15.06 13.94
C ASN A 55 -44.12 15.51 12.49
N THR A 56 -44.35 16.79 12.20
CA THR A 56 -44.03 17.37 10.89
C THR A 56 -42.51 17.49 10.77
N ALA A 57 -41.86 16.45 10.25
CA ALA A 57 -40.50 16.58 9.76
C ALA A 57 -40.52 17.61 8.60
N GLU A 58 -39.76 18.69 8.74
CA GLU A 58 -39.63 19.69 7.67
C GLU A 58 -38.67 19.12 6.62
N GLU A 59 -39.17 18.89 5.41
CA GLU A 59 -38.38 18.44 4.26
C GLU A 59 -38.13 19.62 3.33
N ILE A 60 -36.85 19.94 3.11
CA ILE A 60 -36.42 21.03 2.24
C ILE A 60 -35.52 20.44 1.16
N SER A 61 -35.88 20.68 -0.10
CA SER A 61 -35.08 20.26 -1.26
C SER A 61 -34.54 21.48 -2.00
N PHE A 62 -33.26 21.46 -2.36
CA PHE A 62 -32.60 22.51 -3.12
C PHE A 62 -31.63 21.92 -4.15
N LYS A 63 -31.32 22.71 -5.18
CA LYS A 63 -30.37 22.38 -6.25
C LYS A 63 -28.97 22.91 -5.95
N TRP A 64 -27.97 22.40 -6.67
CA TRP A 64 -26.60 22.90 -6.59
C TRP A 64 -26.52 24.41 -6.87
N GLN A 65 -25.87 25.17 -5.97
CA GLN A 65 -25.72 26.63 -6.00
C GLN A 65 -27.05 27.42 -5.92
N GLU A 66 -28.13 26.81 -5.43
CA GLU A 66 -29.38 27.53 -5.14
C GLU A 66 -29.24 28.33 -3.83
N LYS A 67 -29.45 29.65 -3.90
CA LYS A 67 -29.36 30.58 -2.76
C LYS A 67 -30.71 30.68 -2.05
N LEU A 68 -30.75 30.33 -0.78
CA LEU A 68 -31.84 30.57 0.15
C LEU A 68 -31.36 31.58 1.19
N PHE A 69 -32.17 32.61 1.48
CA PHE A 69 -31.79 33.70 2.38
C PHE A 69 -32.27 33.48 3.82
N SER A 70 -31.43 33.85 4.79
CA SER A 70 -31.82 33.91 6.21
C SER A 70 -32.63 35.17 6.55
N LEU A 71 -33.28 35.18 7.72
CA LEU A 71 -33.97 36.37 8.26
C LEU A 71 -33.04 37.60 8.31
N TRP A 72 -31.80 37.38 8.75
CA TRP A 72 -30.79 38.42 8.85
C TRP A 72 -30.29 38.89 7.47
N GLU A 73 -30.07 37.97 6.53
CA GLU A 73 -29.63 38.32 5.16
C GLU A 73 -30.70 39.13 4.44
N VAL A 74 -31.98 38.78 4.57
CA VAL A 74 -33.08 39.55 3.99
C VAL A 74 -33.05 40.99 4.49
N GLN A 75 -32.89 41.22 5.80
CA GLN A 75 -32.81 42.57 6.36
C GLN A 75 -31.60 43.35 5.87
N ARG A 76 -30.44 42.70 5.79
CA ARG A 76 -29.20 43.33 5.36
C ARG A 76 -29.27 43.74 3.89
N TYR A 77 -29.74 42.84 3.03
CA TYR A 77 -29.83 43.07 1.59
C TYR A 77 -31.09 43.84 1.17
N THR A 78 -32.05 44.08 2.05
CA THR A 78 -33.15 45.02 1.76
C THR A 78 -32.63 46.46 1.59
N ASP A 79 -31.55 46.82 2.28
CA ASP A 79 -30.96 48.15 2.17
C ASP A 79 -29.82 48.18 1.13
N ILE A 80 -30.02 48.96 0.08
CA ILE A 80 -29.05 49.17 -1.02
C ILE A 80 -27.71 49.68 -0.47
N HIS A 81 -27.71 50.46 0.62
CA HIS A 81 -26.49 51.02 1.19
C HIS A 81 -25.54 49.98 1.81
N ASN A 82 -26.05 48.78 2.13
CA ASN A 82 -25.26 47.69 2.70
C ASN A 82 -24.68 46.74 1.64
N CYS A 83 -25.06 46.90 0.37
CA CYS A 83 -24.62 46.05 -0.74
C CYS A 83 -23.38 46.68 -1.40
N ILE A 84 -22.20 46.08 -1.20
CA ILE A 84 -20.91 46.63 -1.68
C ILE A 84 -20.39 45.82 -2.87
N THR A 85 -20.70 44.53 -2.92
CA THR A 85 -20.20 43.61 -3.93
C THR A 85 -21.26 43.29 -4.99
N ASP A 86 -20.81 42.97 -6.22
CA ASP A 86 -21.68 42.57 -7.34
C ASP A 86 -22.69 41.45 -7.00
N PRO A 87 -22.35 40.38 -6.25
CA PRO A 87 -23.33 39.38 -5.85
C PRO A 87 -24.36 39.91 -4.83
N GLU A 88 -23.98 40.80 -3.92
CA GLU A 88 -24.91 41.39 -2.94
C GLU A 88 -25.95 42.29 -3.62
N LEU A 89 -25.57 42.98 -4.70
CA LEU A 89 -26.51 43.75 -5.53
C LEU A 89 -27.51 42.83 -6.25
N ASN A 90 -27.04 41.69 -6.77
CA ASN A 90 -27.94 40.68 -7.35
C ASN A 90 -28.91 40.12 -6.29
N TYR A 91 -28.46 39.93 -5.04
CA TYR A 91 -29.34 39.48 -3.96
C TYR A 91 -30.41 40.51 -3.60
N HIS A 92 -30.07 41.80 -3.58
CA HIS A 92 -31.04 42.87 -3.41
C HIS A 92 -32.12 42.83 -4.51
N GLU A 93 -31.73 42.71 -5.78
CA GLU A 93 -32.67 42.59 -6.89
C GLU A 93 -33.57 41.33 -6.77
N ILE A 94 -33.03 40.20 -6.30
CA ILE A 94 -33.80 38.97 -6.11
C ILE A 94 -34.84 39.14 -4.98
N ILE A 95 -34.48 39.81 -3.88
CA ILE A 95 -35.36 40.04 -2.73
C ILE A 95 -36.46 41.07 -3.05
N GLU A 96 -36.16 42.10 -3.85
CA GLU A 96 -37.17 43.07 -4.29
C GLU A 96 -38.18 42.44 -5.27
N ASN A 97 -37.72 41.54 -6.14
CA ASN A 97 -38.56 40.93 -7.19
C ASN A 97 -39.38 39.73 -6.70
N LEU A 98 -38.89 38.97 -5.72
CA LEU A 98 -39.62 37.88 -5.07
C LEU A 98 -39.88 38.27 -3.61
N GLU A 99 -41.15 38.50 -3.22
CA GLU A 99 -41.55 38.57 -1.81
C GLU A 99 -41.15 37.27 -1.09
N TYR A 100 -39.93 37.24 -0.54
CA TYR A 100 -39.31 36.02 -0.04
C TYR A 100 -39.74 35.77 1.39
N LYS A 101 -40.26 34.56 1.67
CA LYS A 101 -40.54 34.14 3.04
C LYS A 101 -39.26 33.56 3.65
N PRO A 102 -38.76 34.14 4.74
CA PRO A 102 -37.54 33.68 5.36
C PRO A 102 -37.73 32.26 5.91
N SER A 103 -36.77 31.37 5.61
CA SER A 103 -36.77 29.98 6.06
C SER A 103 -35.69 29.79 7.12
N LYS A 104 -35.91 28.86 8.07
CA LYS A 104 -34.93 28.55 9.14
C LYS A 104 -33.65 27.88 8.61
N ILE A 105 -33.72 27.29 7.42
CA ILE A 105 -32.56 26.71 6.73
C ILE A 105 -32.27 27.59 5.51
N PHE A 106 -31.00 27.96 5.36
CA PHE A 106 -30.52 28.84 4.30
C PHE A 106 -29.18 28.34 3.76
N THR A 107 -28.71 28.89 2.63
CA THR A 107 -27.53 28.37 1.92
C THR A 107 -26.48 29.46 1.69
N TYR A 108 -25.21 29.07 1.74
CA TYR A 108 -24.08 29.87 1.26
C TYR A 108 -23.53 29.25 -0.02
N VAL A 109 -23.36 30.08 -1.04
CA VAL A 109 -22.98 29.72 -2.42
C VAL A 109 -21.49 30.06 -2.65
N ASP A 110 -20.85 29.59 -3.73
CA ASP A 110 -19.40 29.82 -3.98
C ASP A 110 -19.03 31.31 -4.06
N GLU A 111 -19.99 32.14 -4.46
CA GLU A 111 -19.84 33.60 -4.57
C GLU A 111 -19.85 34.29 -3.19
N ASP A 112 -20.47 33.65 -2.18
CA ASP A 112 -20.45 34.08 -0.78
C ASP A 112 -19.08 33.73 -0.16
N CYS A 113 -18.04 34.48 -0.54
CA CYS A 113 -16.62 34.25 -0.27
C CYS A 113 -16.19 34.28 1.22
N TYR A 114 -16.84 33.52 2.09
CA TYR A 114 -16.61 33.56 3.54
C TYR A 114 -16.30 32.20 4.18
N LEU A 115 -16.31 31.09 3.42
CA LEU A 115 -16.14 29.75 4.00
C LEU A 115 -14.89 29.03 3.47
N PRO A 116 -14.17 28.31 4.36
CA PRO A 116 -12.91 27.66 4.02
C PRO A 116 -13.13 26.49 3.06
N LEU A 117 -12.38 26.47 1.97
CA LEU A 117 -12.31 25.32 1.06
C LEU A 117 -11.66 24.11 1.78
N PRO A 118 -11.93 22.86 1.37
CA PRO A 118 -11.42 21.65 2.06
C PRO A 118 -9.90 21.54 2.00
N ILE A 119 -9.31 22.19 1.00
CA ILE A 119 -7.90 22.14 0.67
C ILE A 119 -7.39 23.57 0.56
N ASP A 120 -7.27 24.24 1.70
CA ASP A 120 -6.32 25.32 1.82
C ASP A 120 -4.91 24.69 1.91
N CYS A 121 -4.41 24.14 0.78
CA CYS A 121 -3.03 23.64 0.62
C CYS A 121 -1.95 24.71 0.91
N LYS A 122 -2.37 25.94 1.21
CA LYS A 122 -1.49 27.04 1.62
C LYS A 122 -1.25 27.11 3.12
N LYS A 123 -1.99 26.37 3.97
CA LYS A 123 -1.57 26.15 5.36
C LYS A 123 -0.55 25.02 5.41
N LYS A 124 0.69 25.40 5.10
CA LYS A 124 1.92 24.66 5.42
C LYS A 124 1.88 24.20 6.89
N ASN A 125 1.41 22.99 7.13
CA ASN A 125 1.81 22.26 8.32
C ASN A 125 3.30 21.93 8.14
N ASN A 126 4.15 22.69 8.82
CA ASN A 126 5.61 22.52 8.88
C ASN A 126 6.02 21.25 9.64
N GLY A 127 5.41 20.12 9.34
CA GLY A 127 5.70 18.86 9.99
C GLY A 127 5.55 17.73 8.98
N VAL A 128 6.69 17.21 8.55
CA VAL A 128 6.91 15.80 8.19
C VAL A 128 7.11 15.44 6.72
N LEU A 129 6.66 16.16 5.68
CA LEU A 129 6.89 15.68 4.29
C LEU A 129 7.30 16.76 3.28
N ASN A 130 8.42 17.44 3.53
CA ASN A 130 9.04 18.29 2.51
C ASN A 130 10.23 17.55 1.88
N LEU A 131 9.91 16.63 0.97
CA LEU A 131 10.88 15.77 0.26
C LEU A 131 11.92 16.62 -0.49
N ASP A 132 11.52 17.80 -0.96
CA ASP A 132 12.36 18.75 -1.68
C ASP A 132 13.54 19.25 -0.84
N LEU A 133 13.35 19.43 0.47
CA LEU A 133 14.38 19.90 1.40
C LEU A 133 15.41 18.81 1.73
N TYR A 134 15.02 17.53 1.62
CA TYR A 134 15.93 16.40 1.76
C TYR A 134 16.76 16.18 0.49
N LEU A 135 16.18 16.36 -0.69
CA LEU A 135 16.90 16.29 -1.97
C LEU A 135 17.93 17.42 -2.10
N GLU A 136 17.62 18.61 -1.58
CA GLU A 136 18.56 19.73 -1.51
C GLU A 136 19.75 19.45 -0.57
N LYS A 137 19.51 18.80 0.57
CA LYS A 137 20.57 18.35 1.51
C LYS A 137 21.45 17.23 0.96
N LEU A 138 20.96 16.45 0.01
CA LEU A 138 21.72 15.38 -0.65
C LEU A 138 22.60 15.88 -1.80
N ASN A 139 22.60 17.19 -2.09
CA ASN A 139 23.45 17.82 -3.12
C ASN A 139 23.33 17.17 -4.52
N LEU A 140 22.23 16.47 -4.80
CA LEU A 140 22.01 15.75 -6.06
C LEU A 140 21.65 16.70 -7.21
N ASN A 141 21.15 17.90 -6.91
CA ASN A 141 20.81 18.90 -7.93
C ASN A 141 22.05 19.38 -8.70
N ASP A 142 23.21 19.48 -8.03
CA ASP A 142 24.43 20.04 -8.62
C ASP A 142 25.24 18.99 -9.41
N ALA A 143 25.07 17.70 -9.09
CA ALA A 143 25.68 16.58 -9.81
C ALA A 143 24.92 16.22 -11.10
N VAL A 144 23.58 16.29 -11.08
CA VAL A 144 22.75 15.97 -12.25
C VAL A 144 22.85 17.08 -13.32
N GLY A 145 22.92 18.35 -12.90
CA GLY A 145 23.05 19.48 -13.82
C GLY A 145 24.39 19.57 -14.57
N ARG A 146 25.49 19.02 -14.02
CA ARG A 146 26.81 19.05 -14.68
C ARG A 146 27.08 17.89 -15.63
N ILE A 147 26.45 16.74 -15.43
CA ILE A 147 26.69 15.54 -16.26
C ILE A 147 25.85 15.57 -17.55
N PHE A 148 24.66 16.18 -17.50
CA PHE A 148 23.76 16.29 -18.65
C PHE A 148 23.47 17.77 -18.95
N GLY A 149 24.38 18.41 -19.67
CA GLY A 149 24.12 19.70 -20.29
C GLY A 149 23.05 19.54 -21.37
N GLY A 150 21.81 19.87 -21.05
CA GLY A 150 20.70 19.91 -22.01
C GLY A 150 19.37 19.56 -21.36
N ASP A 151 18.35 20.36 -21.66
CA ASP A 151 16.96 20.19 -21.26
C ASP A 151 16.49 18.73 -21.34
N THR A 152 16.43 18.05 -20.19
CA THR A 152 15.68 16.80 -20.07
C THR A 152 14.81 16.85 -18.85
N ILE A 153 13.58 17.32 -19.09
CA ILE A 153 12.35 17.24 -18.30
C ILE A 153 12.03 15.78 -17.84
N SER A 154 12.81 14.79 -18.27
CA SER A 154 12.48 13.37 -18.24
C SER A 154 12.71 12.68 -16.89
N THR A 155 13.61 13.15 -16.03
CA THR A 155 13.85 12.50 -14.72
C THR A 155 13.10 13.16 -13.57
N THR A 156 12.77 14.45 -13.68
CA THR A 156 11.91 15.17 -12.73
C THR A 156 10.44 14.79 -12.83
N LEU A 157 10.02 14.15 -13.93
CA LEU A 157 8.68 13.58 -14.12
C LEU A 157 8.49 12.19 -13.51
N LEU A 158 9.57 11.45 -13.24
CA LEU A 158 9.44 10.08 -12.71
C LEU A 158 8.95 10.03 -11.25
N PHE A 159 9.08 11.13 -10.51
CA PHE A 159 8.71 11.23 -9.10
C PHE A 159 7.59 12.25 -8.81
N LYS A 160 7.07 12.92 -9.85
CA LYS A 160 5.89 13.77 -9.72
C LYS A 160 4.67 12.97 -10.15
N SER A 161 3.85 12.56 -9.18
CA SER A 161 2.47 12.12 -9.47
C SER A 161 1.75 13.22 -10.27
N GLU A 162 0.82 12.84 -11.15
CA GLU A 162 0.01 13.77 -11.97
C GLU A 162 -0.73 14.83 -11.12
N GLU A 163 -0.79 14.66 -9.80
CA GLU A 163 -1.40 15.58 -8.83
C GLU A 163 -0.63 16.89 -8.60
N ASN A 164 0.61 17.02 -9.11
CA ASN A 164 1.44 18.22 -8.93
C ASN A 164 1.61 19.08 -10.19
N ILE A 165 0.64 19.04 -11.11
CA ILE A 165 0.56 20.03 -12.20
C ILE A 165 0.01 21.32 -11.58
N PRO A 166 0.74 22.45 -11.57
CA PRO A 166 0.19 23.70 -11.10
C PRO A 166 -0.82 24.21 -12.14
N MET A 167 -2.11 23.93 -11.93
CA MET A 167 -3.18 24.53 -12.72
C MET A 167 -3.74 25.75 -12.00
N GLU A 168 -3.59 26.92 -12.62
CA GLU A 168 -4.12 28.21 -12.19
C GLU A 168 -5.66 28.35 -12.29
N LYS A 169 -6.43 27.26 -12.17
CA LYS A 169 -7.90 27.32 -12.19
C LYS A 169 -8.46 27.12 -10.79
N LYS A 170 -9.55 27.81 -10.43
CA LYS A 170 -10.37 27.49 -9.25
C LYS A 170 -10.81 26.03 -9.38
N GLU A 171 -10.05 25.10 -8.81
CA GLU A 171 -10.33 23.66 -8.89
C GLU A 171 -11.61 23.29 -8.12
N TRP A 172 -12.01 24.14 -7.17
CA TRP A 172 -13.05 23.85 -6.20
C TRP A 172 -14.17 24.88 -6.24
N THR A 173 -15.40 24.40 -6.18
CA THR A 173 -16.61 25.18 -5.95
C THR A 173 -17.31 24.63 -4.70
N ALA A 174 -17.69 25.50 -3.76
CA ALA A 174 -18.30 25.09 -2.49
C ALA A 174 -19.76 25.54 -2.37
N MET A 175 -20.54 24.77 -1.61
CA MET A 175 -21.89 25.12 -1.17
C MET A 175 -22.07 24.66 0.27
N HIS A 176 -22.59 25.52 1.13
CA HIS A 176 -22.87 25.18 2.53
C HIS A 176 -24.33 25.40 2.85
N VAL A 177 -24.89 24.52 3.66
CA VAL A 177 -26.27 24.57 4.11
C VAL A 177 -26.25 24.78 5.61
N VAL A 178 -26.95 25.81 6.06
CA VAL A 178 -26.84 26.35 7.41
C VAL A 178 -28.22 26.44 8.04
N PHE A 179 -28.28 26.09 9.32
CA PHE A 179 -29.46 26.25 10.16
C PHE A 179 -29.33 27.51 10.99
N ASP A 180 -30.34 28.37 10.92
CA ASP A 180 -30.46 29.59 11.74
C ASP A 180 -31.26 29.28 13.02
N ASN A 181 -30.60 29.36 14.17
CA ASN A 181 -31.22 29.36 15.49
C ASN A 181 -31.04 30.71 16.20
N SER A 182 -30.84 31.80 15.44
CA SER A 182 -30.65 33.12 16.00
C SER A 182 -31.91 33.64 16.68
N GLU A 183 -31.72 34.34 17.81
CA GLU A 183 -32.81 35.00 18.52
C GLU A 183 -33.00 36.43 17.98
N TYR A 184 -34.23 36.75 17.59
CA TYR A 184 -34.64 38.06 17.09
C TYR A 184 -35.65 38.71 18.04
N THR A 185 -35.58 40.03 18.21
CA THR A 185 -36.58 40.82 18.94
C THR A 185 -37.90 40.89 18.13
N GLU A 186 -39.01 41.34 18.74
CA GLU A 186 -40.30 41.55 18.04
C GLU A 186 -40.17 42.46 16.80
N ASP A 187 -39.21 43.40 16.81
CA ASP A 187 -38.85 44.27 15.68
C ASP A 187 -37.86 43.62 14.69
N SER A 188 -37.69 42.31 14.78
CA SER A 188 -36.77 41.50 13.96
C SER A 188 -35.28 41.87 14.07
N HIS A 189 -34.88 42.71 15.02
CA HIS A 189 -33.47 42.99 15.29
C HIS A 189 -32.76 41.77 15.92
N LEU A 190 -31.57 41.45 15.43
CA LEU A 190 -30.76 40.32 15.90
C LEU A 190 -30.25 40.56 17.33
N ILE A 191 -30.63 39.68 18.27
CA ILE A 191 -30.15 39.71 19.66
C ILE A 191 -28.86 38.89 19.77
N TYR A 192 -28.89 37.65 19.28
CA TYR A 192 -27.74 36.75 19.32
C TYR A 192 -27.70 35.86 18.07
N LYS A 193 -26.58 35.91 17.34
CA LYS A 193 -26.37 35.17 16.10
C LYS A 193 -25.92 33.74 16.40
N GLN A 194 -26.76 32.75 16.08
CA GLN A 194 -26.51 31.33 16.28
C GLN A 194 -26.74 30.56 14.97
N GLU A 195 -25.68 30.42 14.19
CA GLU A 195 -25.68 29.68 12.92
C GLU A 195 -24.91 28.36 13.07
N VAL A 196 -25.47 27.26 12.59
CA VAL A 196 -24.80 25.95 12.55
C VAL A 196 -24.81 25.40 11.14
N THR A 197 -23.63 25.06 10.61
CA THR A 197 -23.49 24.40 9.31
C THR A 197 -23.98 22.95 9.41
N LEU A 198 -25.05 22.63 8.68
CA LEU A 198 -25.62 21.28 8.62
C LEU A 198 -24.88 20.39 7.63
N LEU A 199 -24.55 20.94 6.45
CA LEU A 199 -23.93 20.23 5.33
C LEU A 199 -22.99 21.16 4.59
N SER A 200 -21.79 20.67 4.27
CA SER A 200 -20.83 21.33 3.38
C SER A 200 -20.54 20.41 2.20
N ILE A 201 -20.69 20.94 1.00
CA ILE A 201 -20.52 20.22 -0.26
C ILE A 201 -19.44 20.92 -1.06
N TYR A 202 -18.46 20.15 -1.49
CA TYR A 202 -17.31 20.65 -2.23
C TYR A 202 -17.18 19.89 -3.53
N HIS A 203 -17.28 20.59 -4.64
CA HIS A 203 -17.18 20.00 -5.97
C HIS A 203 -15.83 20.34 -6.60
N ASN A 204 -15.13 19.31 -7.07
CA ASN A 204 -13.90 19.45 -7.86
C ASN A 204 -14.24 19.53 -9.35
N THR A 205 -14.06 20.70 -9.95
CA THR A 205 -14.38 20.95 -11.36
C THR A 205 -13.45 20.23 -12.35
N THR A 206 -12.24 19.87 -11.93
CA THR A 206 -11.24 19.20 -12.77
C THR A 206 -11.52 17.71 -12.91
N HIS A 207 -11.89 17.06 -11.80
CA HIS A 207 -12.05 15.61 -11.72
C HIS A 207 -13.50 15.14 -11.57
N ASN A 208 -14.46 16.08 -11.52
CA ASN A 208 -15.90 15.85 -11.42
C ASN A 208 -16.28 14.90 -10.28
N TYR A 209 -15.82 15.21 -9.06
CA TYR A 209 -16.23 14.51 -7.85
C TYR A 209 -16.63 15.52 -6.77
N ILE A 210 -17.47 15.06 -5.84
CA ILE A 210 -17.96 15.82 -4.71
C ILE A 210 -17.45 15.22 -3.41
N VAL A 211 -17.05 16.08 -2.49
CA VAL A 211 -16.78 15.75 -1.09
C VAL A 211 -17.87 16.38 -0.24
N MET A 212 -18.47 15.61 0.66
CA MET A 212 -19.56 16.07 1.52
C MET A 212 -19.26 15.84 2.99
N MET A 213 -19.68 16.79 3.81
CA MET A 213 -19.46 16.82 5.25
C MET A 213 -20.72 17.33 5.95
N PRO A 214 -21.49 16.49 6.66
CA PRO A 214 -21.35 15.03 6.82
C PRO A 214 -21.90 14.24 5.60
N ASP A 215 -21.69 12.93 5.61
CA ASP A 215 -22.16 11.99 4.57
C ASP A 215 -23.69 11.78 4.56
N VAL A 216 -24.21 11.12 3.52
CA VAL A 216 -25.63 10.77 3.34
C VAL A 216 -26.10 9.85 4.47
N ASN A 217 -27.33 10.09 4.94
CA ASN A 217 -27.83 9.51 6.17
C ASN A 217 -29.36 9.30 6.12
N SER A 218 -29.87 8.32 6.88
CA SER A 218 -31.30 8.04 7.01
C SER A 218 -31.83 8.48 8.37
N LEU A 219 -32.94 9.23 8.37
CA LEU A 219 -33.56 9.78 9.59
C LEU A 219 -33.97 8.69 10.61
N GLU A 220 -34.31 7.48 10.13
CA GLU A 220 -34.76 6.37 10.97
C GLU A 220 -33.62 5.54 11.57
N LEU A 221 -32.48 5.46 10.87
CA LEU A 221 -31.39 4.54 11.23
C LEU A 221 -30.26 5.24 11.98
N ASN A 222 -29.86 6.44 11.54
CA ASN A 222 -28.65 7.08 12.05
C ASN A 222 -28.67 8.62 12.03
N PRO A 223 -29.75 9.31 12.46
CA PRO A 223 -29.91 10.76 12.31
C PRO A 223 -28.78 11.58 12.96
N TYR A 224 -28.42 12.72 12.35
CA TYR A 224 -27.44 13.65 12.90
C TYR A 224 -28.08 14.63 13.88
N ALA A 225 -27.40 14.93 14.98
CA ALA A 225 -27.80 15.99 15.89
C ALA A 225 -27.26 17.36 15.42
N VAL A 226 -28.08 18.39 15.56
CA VAL A 226 -27.66 19.79 15.41
C VAL A 226 -26.95 20.21 16.70
N GLU A 227 -25.66 20.52 16.61
CA GLU A 227 -24.79 20.83 17.75
C GLU A 227 -24.06 22.15 17.52
N THR A 228 -23.79 22.88 18.60
CA THR A 228 -22.92 24.07 18.56
C THR A 228 -21.47 23.71 18.24
N ALA A 229 -20.66 24.71 17.89
CA ALA A 229 -19.20 24.56 17.79
C ALA A 229 -18.54 24.02 19.08
N GLU A 230 -19.22 24.13 20.23
CA GLU A 230 -18.79 23.64 21.54
C GLU A 230 -19.37 22.24 21.89
N GLY A 231 -20.10 21.61 20.97
CA GLY A 231 -20.64 20.25 21.14
C GLY A 231 -21.93 20.15 21.96
N VAL A 232 -22.68 21.25 22.12
CA VAL A 232 -23.97 21.25 22.83
C VAL A 232 -25.11 21.00 21.84
N PRO A 233 -25.93 19.94 22.02
CA PRO A 233 -27.04 19.65 21.13
C PRO A 233 -28.21 20.63 21.32
N TRP A 234 -28.75 21.15 20.22
CA TRP A 234 -29.88 22.09 20.21
C TRP A 234 -31.26 21.41 20.17
N GLY A 235 -31.32 20.09 20.36
CA GLY A 235 -32.59 19.35 20.35
C GLY A 235 -33.24 19.28 18.98
N TYR A 236 -32.44 19.27 17.90
CA TYR A 236 -32.90 18.97 16.54
C TYR A 236 -32.09 17.84 15.95
N GLN A 237 -32.75 16.98 15.19
CA GLN A 237 -32.17 15.88 14.42
C GLN A 237 -32.39 16.13 12.94
N TYR A 238 -31.38 15.86 12.11
CA TYR A 238 -31.46 16.00 10.66
C TYR A 238 -30.89 14.80 9.92
N ALA A 239 -31.40 14.57 8.72
CA ALA A 239 -30.89 13.61 7.76
C ALA A 239 -30.64 14.29 6.40
N VAL A 240 -29.60 13.83 5.71
CA VAL A 240 -29.20 14.34 4.40
C VAL A 240 -29.41 13.21 3.39
N GLU A 241 -30.29 13.45 2.42
CA GLU A 241 -30.57 12.53 1.33
C GLU A 241 -30.16 13.19 0.01
N ILE A 242 -29.52 12.42 -0.86
CA ILE A 242 -29.15 12.87 -2.20
C ILE A 242 -29.71 11.90 -3.21
N GLU A 243 -30.45 12.46 -4.15
CA GLU A 243 -31.03 11.70 -5.24
C GLU A 243 -30.12 11.86 -6.46
N PHE A 244 -29.42 10.79 -6.79
CA PHE A 244 -28.73 10.67 -8.07
C PHE A 244 -29.72 9.99 -9.02
N ASP A 245 -29.94 10.59 -10.19
CA ASP A 245 -30.83 10.04 -11.21
C ASP A 245 -30.41 8.60 -11.59
N ASP A 246 -31.31 7.65 -11.33
CA ASP A 246 -31.03 6.22 -11.06
C ASP A 246 -30.72 5.38 -12.31
N GLU A 247 -30.44 6.02 -13.45
CA GLU A 247 -30.14 5.35 -14.72
C GLU A 247 -28.78 4.60 -14.74
N CYS A 248 -28.00 4.68 -13.66
CA CYS A 248 -26.56 4.41 -13.68
C CYS A 248 -26.15 2.97 -13.26
N GLY A 249 -27.03 2.22 -12.59
CA GLY A 249 -26.68 0.92 -12.01
C GLY A 249 -26.25 -0.14 -13.03
N GLU A 250 -26.98 -0.26 -14.15
CA GLU A 250 -26.69 -1.25 -15.19
C GLU A 250 -25.43 -0.90 -16.00
N GLU A 251 -25.20 0.38 -16.24
CA GLU A 251 -24.04 0.84 -17.01
C GLU A 251 -22.74 0.71 -16.22
N LEU A 252 -22.77 0.99 -14.91
CA LEU A 252 -21.63 0.76 -14.00
C LEU A 252 -21.26 -0.72 -13.95
N LEU A 253 -22.25 -1.61 -13.81
CA LEU A 253 -22.02 -3.06 -13.85
C LEU A 253 -21.41 -3.51 -15.18
N MET A 254 -21.84 -2.94 -16.31
CA MET A 254 -21.23 -3.21 -17.61
C MET A 254 -19.79 -2.70 -17.71
N LEU A 255 -19.50 -1.52 -17.16
CA LEU A 255 -18.17 -0.93 -17.17
C LEU A 255 -17.20 -1.74 -16.29
N LEU A 256 -17.64 -2.16 -15.10
CA LEU A 256 -16.87 -2.98 -14.17
C LEU A 256 -16.55 -4.35 -14.77
N LYS A 257 -17.51 -4.98 -15.47
CA LYS A 257 -17.28 -6.21 -16.26
C LYS A 257 -16.26 -6.00 -17.38
N LYS A 258 -16.32 -4.88 -18.12
CA LYS A 258 -15.35 -4.54 -19.17
C LYS A 258 -13.94 -4.35 -18.59
N LEU A 259 -13.84 -3.71 -17.42
CA LEU A 259 -12.59 -3.44 -16.72
C LEU A 259 -11.97 -4.74 -16.22
N TYR A 260 -12.76 -5.61 -15.59
CA TYR A 260 -12.34 -6.95 -15.20
C TYR A 260 -11.81 -7.76 -16.39
N LYS A 261 -12.54 -7.77 -17.52
CA LYS A 261 -12.09 -8.45 -18.76
C LYS A 261 -10.82 -7.85 -19.35
N ARG A 262 -10.55 -6.56 -19.15
CA ARG A 262 -9.30 -5.90 -19.58
C ARG A 262 -8.15 -6.24 -18.65
N TRP A 263 -8.40 -6.25 -17.34
CA TRP A 263 -7.45 -6.68 -16.32
C TRP A 263 -7.03 -8.13 -16.54
N GLU A 264 -7.98 -9.04 -16.74
CA GLU A 264 -7.73 -10.45 -17.03
C GLU A 264 -6.87 -10.62 -18.30
N ARG A 265 -7.14 -9.85 -19.36
CA ARG A 265 -6.33 -9.84 -20.59
C ARG A 265 -4.90 -9.36 -20.34
N LYS A 266 -4.70 -8.31 -19.53
CA LYS A 266 -3.36 -7.83 -19.18
C LYS A 266 -2.62 -8.86 -18.33
N GLN A 267 -3.28 -9.43 -17.32
CA GLN A 267 -2.66 -10.39 -16.42
C GLN A 267 -2.30 -11.71 -17.10
N ARG A 268 -3.06 -12.13 -18.11
CA ARG A 268 -2.72 -13.29 -18.95
C ARG A 268 -1.36 -13.16 -19.64
N HIS A 269 -0.91 -11.94 -19.93
CA HIS A 269 0.42 -11.67 -20.49
C HIS A 269 1.51 -11.56 -19.41
N LEU A 270 1.15 -11.22 -18.17
CA LEU A 270 2.07 -11.16 -17.02
C LEU A 270 2.36 -12.54 -16.43
N LEU A 271 1.49 -13.54 -16.65
CA LEU A 271 1.69 -14.93 -16.24
C LEU A 271 2.69 -15.71 -17.13
N ASN A 272 3.38 -15.03 -18.05
CA ASN A 272 4.50 -15.64 -18.77
C ASN A 272 5.69 -15.78 -17.82
N PHE A 273 5.72 -16.85 -17.05
CA PHE A 273 6.89 -17.22 -16.26
C PHE A 273 8.10 -17.32 -17.20
N VAL A 274 9.18 -16.63 -16.85
CA VAL A 274 10.46 -16.79 -17.53
C VAL A 274 10.89 -18.24 -17.31
N MET A 275 10.83 -19.04 -18.35
CA MET A 275 11.23 -20.45 -18.27
C MET A 275 12.75 -20.55 -18.41
N PRO A 276 13.41 -21.45 -17.66
CA PRO A 276 14.84 -21.69 -17.83
C PRO A 276 15.14 -22.23 -19.23
N PRO A 277 16.41 -22.13 -19.70
CA PRO A 277 16.82 -22.72 -20.97
C PRO A 277 16.52 -24.23 -21.06
N VAL A 278 16.28 -24.72 -22.29
CA VAL A 278 16.04 -26.16 -22.54
C VAL A 278 17.25 -26.96 -22.03
N GLY A 279 16.99 -28.01 -21.23
CA GLY A 279 18.05 -28.86 -20.68
C GLY A 279 18.70 -28.32 -19.39
N LYS A 280 18.18 -27.22 -18.83
CA LYS A 280 18.54 -26.72 -17.50
C LYS A 280 17.32 -26.64 -16.59
N LYS A 281 17.55 -26.86 -15.30
CA LYS A 281 16.59 -26.78 -14.21
C LYS A 281 17.02 -25.64 -13.28
N GLN A 282 16.11 -24.71 -13.07
CA GLN A 282 16.32 -23.59 -12.16
C GLN A 282 15.77 -23.96 -10.78
N TYR A 283 16.53 -23.70 -9.74
CA TYR A 283 16.10 -23.79 -8.36
C TYR A 283 16.13 -22.41 -7.72
N TYR A 284 15.07 -22.08 -7.02
CA TYR A 284 14.99 -20.91 -6.16
C TYR A 284 14.97 -21.41 -4.73
N VAL A 285 16.01 -21.05 -3.97
CA VAL A 285 16.12 -21.40 -2.55
C VAL A 285 15.98 -20.12 -1.76
N THR A 286 14.95 -20.05 -0.92
CA THR A 286 14.80 -18.98 0.07
C THR A 286 15.14 -19.56 1.43
N LEU A 287 16.19 -19.05 2.06
CA LEU A 287 16.67 -19.45 3.38
C LEU A 287 16.41 -18.31 4.35
N GLU A 288 15.97 -18.63 5.56
CA GLU A 288 15.69 -17.67 6.61
C GLU A 288 16.33 -18.12 7.92
N ILE A 289 17.15 -17.24 8.49
CA ILE A 289 17.71 -17.40 9.83
C ILE A 289 16.69 -16.78 10.79
N LEU A 290 15.98 -17.63 11.53
CA LEU A 290 14.87 -17.22 12.38
C LEU A 290 15.39 -16.72 13.72
N THR A 291 15.91 -17.65 14.53
CA THR A 291 16.23 -17.41 15.93
C THR A 291 17.46 -18.19 16.35
N ALA A 292 18.09 -17.76 17.43
CA ALA A 292 19.12 -18.51 18.13
C ALA A 292 18.72 -18.64 19.61
N THR A 293 19.13 -19.71 20.27
CA THR A 293 18.76 -20.01 21.66
C THR A 293 19.95 -20.56 22.46
N GLU A 294 19.94 -20.32 23.78
CA GLU A 294 20.88 -20.92 24.74
C GLU A 294 22.37 -20.56 24.56
N PHE A 295 22.68 -19.35 24.10
CA PHE A 295 24.06 -18.83 24.07
C PHE A 295 24.46 -18.14 25.38
N ASP A 296 25.76 -18.19 25.71
CA ASP A 296 26.30 -17.63 26.96
C ASP A 296 26.20 -16.10 27.01
N MET A 297 26.57 -15.46 25.89
CA MET A 297 26.76 -14.03 25.75
C MET A 297 25.62 -13.37 24.97
N ASP A 298 25.43 -12.08 25.20
CA ASP A 298 24.43 -11.27 24.50
C ASP A 298 25.01 -10.51 23.30
N ASN A 299 24.16 -9.77 22.57
CA ASN A 299 24.52 -9.06 21.33
C ASN A 299 25.13 -10.00 20.29
N LEU A 300 24.33 -10.98 19.90
CA LEU A 300 24.70 -12.04 18.98
C LEU A 300 24.36 -11.64 17.54
N TYR A 301 25.25 -11.95 16.61
CA TYR A 301 24.96 -11.97 15.18
C TYR A 301 25.47 -13.29 14.58
N ILE A 302 24.89 -13.69 13.45
CA ILE A 302 25.24 -14.92 12.76
C ILE A 302 25.90 -14.55 11.44
N GLU A 303 27.09 -15.05 11.23
CA GLU A 303 27.80 -15.02 9.96
C GLU A 303 27.54 -16.34 9.23
N PHE A 304 27.24 -16.26 7.93
CA PHE A 304 26.92 -17.42 7.11
C PHE A 304 27.84 -17.48 5.89
N ASP A 305 28.19 -18.69 5.49
CA ASP A 305 28.93 -18.98 4.26
C ASP A 305 28.32 -20.20 3.57
N ILE A 306 28.02 -20.07 2.27
CA ILE A 306 27.34 -21.06 1.47
C ILE A 306 28.26 -21.52 0.36
N GLN A 307 28.77 -22.74 0.48
CA GLN A 307 29.55 -23.34 -0.60
C GLN A 307 28.63 -24.09 -1.55
N VAL A 308 28.67 -23.67 -2.81
CA VAL A 308 27.93 -24.26 -3.91
C VAL A 308 28.84 -25.26 -4.64
N PRO A 309 28.38 -26.50 -4.91
CA PRO A 309 29.13 -27.48 -5.71
C PRO A 309 29.44 -26.98 -7.12
N GLU A 310 30.54 -27.47 -7.71
CA GLU A 310 31.03 -27.06 -9.04
C GLU A 310 30.00 -27.27 -10.18
N ASP A 311 29.09 -28.24 -10.02
CA ASP A 311 28.07 -28.58 -11.01
C ASP A 311 26.89 -27.59 -11.07
N ILE A 312 26.86 -26.58 -10.20
CA ILE A 312 25.74 -25.66 -10.03
C ILE A 312 26.19 -24.22 -10.32
N GLU A 313 25.57 -23.59 -11.31
CA GLU A 313 25.80 -22.17 -11.58
C GLU A 313 24.98 -21.32 -10.60
N CYS A 314 25.64 -20.46 -9.82
CA CYS A 314 25.03 -19.51 -8.88
C CYS A 314 25.56 -18.10 -9.11
N THR A 315 24.67 -17.11 -9.17
CA THR A 315 25.03 -15.68 -9.36
C THR A 315 24.84 -14.83 -8.11
N ASN A 316 24.36 -15.42 -7.02
CA ASN A 316 23.98 -14.72 -5.79
C ASN A 316 25.17 -14.56 -4.83
N VAL A 317 25.01 -13.68 -3.84
CA VAL A 317 25.97 -13.52 -2.75
C VAL A 317 25.90 -14.75 -1.82
N LEU A 318 27.03 -15.41 -1.62
CA LEU A 318 27.12 -16.66 -0.87
C LEU A 318 27.56 -16.50 0.59
N HIS A 319 28.04 -15.31 0.95
CA HIS A 319 28.57 -15.00 2.27
C HIS A 319 27.97 -13.70 2.81
N GLY A 320 27.70 -13.64 4.10
CA GLY A 320 27.16 -12.45 4.75
C GLY A 320 26.95 -12.61 6.24
N ARG A 321 26.32 -11.61 6.84
CA ARG A 321 26.06 -11.55 8.28
C ARG A 321 24.69 -10.97 8.59
N THR A 322 24.08 -11.42 9.68
CA THR A 322 22.84 -10.87 10.19
C THR A 322 23.08 -9.54 10.93
N HIS A 323 21.99 -8.88 11.32
CA HIS A 323 22.08 -7.82 12.33
C HIS A 323 22.38 -8.41 13.71
N THR A 324 22.86 -7.57 14.62
CA THR A 324 23.09 -7.92 16.02
C THR A 324 21.79 -7.87 16.80
N SER A 325 21.40 -8.99 17.41
CA SER A 325 20.22 -9.10 18.26
C SER A 325 20.66 -9.17 19.73
N GLU A 326 19.82 -8.61 20.61
CA GLU A 326 19.89 -8.83 22.06
C GLU A 326 18.96 -9.98 22.47
N ALA A 327 19.24 -10.62 23.60
CA ALA A 327 18.50 -11.77 24.10
C ALA A 327 17.19 -11.33 24.73
N VAL A 328 16.08 -11.91 24.28
CA VAL A 328 14.80 -11.81 24.95
C VAL A 328 14.55 -13.11 25.67
N THR A 329 14.19 -13.04 26.96
CA THR A 329 13.83 -14.24 27.72
C THR A 329 12.37 -14.58 27.44
N PHE A 330 12.14 -15.71 26.78
CA PHE A 330 10.81 -16.25 26.49
C PHE A 330 10.70 -17.65 27.09
N ASP A 331 9.69 -17.89 27.92
CA ASP A 331 9.46 -19.18 28.61
C ASP A 331 10.68 -19.75 29.37
N GLY A 332 11.49 -18.87 29.96
CA GLY A 332 12.69 -19.26 30.71
C GLY A 332 13.92 -19.60 29.84
N THR A 333 13.79 -19.50 28.52
CA THR A 333 14.89 -19.67 27.56
C THR A 333 15.32 -18.31 26.99
N LYS A 334 16.63 -18.11 26.82
CA LYS A 334 17.16 -16.91 26.14
C LYS A 334 17.09 -17.11 24.64
N GLN A 335 16.45 -16.17 23.95
CA GLN A 335 16.24 -16.23 22.50
C GLN A 335 16.67 -14.92 21.81
N TRP A 336 17.42 -15.05 20.74
CA TRP A 336 17.79 -13.97 19.81
C TRP A 336 16.98 -14.11 18.53
N SER A 337 16.50 -13.01 17.95
CA SER A 337 15.63 -13.03 16.77
C SER A 337 16.23 -12.24 15.63
N TYR A 338 16.32 -12.85 14.43
CA TYR A 338 16.99 -12.24 13.28
C TYR A 338 16.08 -11.98 12.09
N GLY A 339 15.18 -12.92 11.74
CA GLY A 339 14.33 -12.81 10.56
C GLY A 339 15.11 -12.47 9.27
N HIS A 340 16.33 -12.99 9.14
CA HIS A 340 17.23 -12.63 8.03
C HIS A 340 17.01 -13.57 6.86
N ILE A 341 16.66 -13.02 5.69
CA ILE A 341 16.29 -13.79 4.49
C ILE A 341 17.41 -13.73 3.46
N LEU A 342 17.73 -14.89 2.90
CA LEU A 342 18.67 -15.10 1.82
C LEU A 342 17.94 -15.72 0.63
N GLU A 343 18.16 -15.17 -0.56
CA GLU A 343 17.58 -15.68 -1.79
C GLU A 343 18.69 -16.13 -2.74
N LEU A 344 18.63 -17.40 -3.15
CA LEU A 344 19.58 -18.02 -4.06
C LEU A 344 18.85 -18.47 -5.32
N SER A 345 19.44 -18.14 -6.48
CA SER A 345 19.02 -18.62 -7.78
C SER A 345 20.11 -19.53 -8.34
N LEU A 346 19.76 -20.81 -8.51
CA LEU A 346 20.69 -21.88 -8.86
C LEU A 346 20.25 -22.51 -10.18
N LEU A 347 21.19 -22.75 -11.06
CA LEU A 347 20.94 -23.33 -12.38
C LEU A 347 21.73 -24.64 -12.51
N VAL A 348 21.01 -25.74 -12.72
CA VAL A 348 21.56 -27.11 -12.78
C VAL A 348 21.25 -27.74 -14.13
N ASN A 349 22.18 -28.50 -14.71
CA ASN A 349 21.93 -29.23 -15.95
C ASN A 349 20.99 -30.43 -15.72
N THR A 350 20.03 -30.66 -16.62
CA THR A 350 19.07 -31.76 -16.48
C THR A 350 19.75 -33.12 -16.67
N GLY A 351 19.60 -34.03 -15.70
CA GLY A 351 20.15 -35.40 -15.76
C GLY A 351 21.26 -35.68 -14.74
N ILE A 352 21.71 -34.67 -14.00
CA ILE A 352 22.63 -34.80 -12.88
C ILE A 352 21.83 -34.60 -11.59
N GLU A 353 21.95 -35.51 -10.62
CA GLU A 353 21.47 -35.26 -9.26
C GLU A 353 22.43 -34.30 -8.58
N PRO A 354 22.01 -33.07 -8.24
CA PRO A 354 22.92 -32.08 -7.68
C PRO A 354 23.35 -32.49 -6.28
N ALA A 355 24.65 -32.34 -6.00
CA ALA A 355 25.18 -32.45 -4.65
C ALA A 355 24.53 -31.39 -3.73
N PRO A 356 24.41 -31.66 -2.41
CA PRO A 356 23.84 -30.70 -1.47
C PRO A 356 24.72 -29.46 -1.34
N LEU A 357 24.09 -28.29 -1.17
CA LEU A 357 24.80 -27.07 -0.80
C LEU A 357 25.32 -27.20 0.63
N LYS A 358 26.51 -26.70 0.90
CA LYS A 358 27.09 -26.70 2.25
C LYS A 358 26.87 -25.32 2.88
N LEU A 359 25.96 -25.24 3.85
CA LEU A 359 25.74 -24.03 4.65
C LEU A 359 26.55 -24.12 5.95
N PHE A 360 27.45 -23.16 6.15
CA PHE A 360 28.17 -22.96 7.38
C PHE A 360 27.64 -21.73 8.10
N LEU A 361 27.50 -21.84 9.42
CA LEU A 361 27.04 -20.77 10.28
C LEU A 361 28.02 -20.59 11.43
N GLU A 362 28.38 -19.34 11.71
CA GLU A 362 29.18 -18.95 12.87
C GLU A 362 28.37 -17.96 13.71
N ALA A 363 28.09 -18.33 14.96
CA ALA A 363 27.45 -17.44 15.93
C ALA A 363 28.53 -16.62 16.61
N ILE A 364 28.44 -15.29 16.53
CA ILE A 364 29.45 -14.37 17.04
C ILE A 364 28.79 -13.35 17.99
N SER A 365 29.29 -13.27 19.22
CA SER A 365 28.87 -12.25 20.19
C SER A 365 29.76 -11.02 20.09
N SER A 366 29.19 -9.86 20.40
CA SER A 366 29.90 -8.59 20.43
C SER A 366 29.74 -7.93 21.79
N ASP A 367 30.83 -7.36 22.32
CA ASP A 367 30.76 -6.61 23.57
C ASP A 367 30.87 -5.09 23.37
N TRP A 368 30.61 -4.36 24.45
CA TRP A 368 30.76 -2.91 24.54
C TRP A 368 32.18 -2.37 24.30
N TRP A 369 33.20 -3.23 24.25
CA TRP A 369 34.58 -2.87 23.91
C TRP A 369 34.89 -3.17 22.43
N GLY A 370 33.88 -3.59 21.66
CA GLY A 370 34.02 -3.93 20.25
C GLY A 370 34.74 -5.26 20.01
N ARG A 371 34.85 -6.12 21.02
CA ARG A 371 35.47 -7.43 20.87
C ARG A 371 34.45 -8.44 20.37
N HIS A 372 34.84 -9.21 19.38
CA HIS A 372 34.02 -10.22 18.73
C HIS A 372 34.47 -11.61 19.15
N ARG A 373 33.55 -12.41 19.70
CA ARG A 373 33.81 -13.78 20.17
C ARG A 373 33.02 -14.77 19.36
N THR A 374 33.68 -15.80 18.85
CA THR A 374 32.98 -16.96 18.30
C THR A 374 32.34 -17.75 19.43
N GLU A 375 31.01 -17.80 19.43
CA GLU A 375 30.22 -18.56 20.39
C GLU A 375 30.03 -20.00 19.92
N GLY A 376 29.87 -20.24 18.63
CA GLY A 376 29.79 -21.60 18.10
C GLY A 376 29.66 -21.66 16.59
N TYR A 377 29.93 -22.85 16.05
CA TYR A 377 29.81 -23.17 14.63
C TYR A 377 28.71 -24.20 14.41
N SER A 378 28.05 -24.10 13.25
CA SER A 378 27.09 -25.10 12.79
C SER A 378 27.23 -25.36 11.29
N TYR A 379 26.80 -26.54 10.87
CA TYR A 379 26.85 -27.00 9.49
C TYR A 379 25.53 -27.67 9.09
N LEU A 380 25.03 -27.32 7.90
CA LEU A 380 23.85 -27.93 7.31
C LEU A 380 24.08 -28.25 5.82
N PRO A 381 23.97 -29.52 5.41
CA PRO A 381 23.81 -29.86 4.01
C PRO A 381 22.37 -29.60 3.55
N ILE A 382 22.18 -28.75 2.53
CA ILE A 382 20.88 -28.43 1.94
C ILE A 382 20.74 -29.20 0.63
N THR A 383 19.84 -30.19 0.60
CA THR A 383 19.46 -30.91 -0.62
C THR A 383 18.50 -30.06 -1.46
N LEU A 384 18.62 -30.11 -2.79
CA LEU A 384 17.75 -29.36 -3.71
C LEU A 384 16.41 -30.05 -4.00
N GLU A 385 15.80 -30.63 -2.96
CA GLU A 385 14.47 -31.23 -3.04
C GLU A 385 13.37 -30.16 -2.90
N PRO A 386 12.39 -30.07 -3.81
CA PRO A 386 11.34 -29.06 -3.71
C PRO A 386 10.46 -29.27 -2.49
N GLY A 387 10.28 -28.23 -1.69
CA GLY A 387 9.53 -28.31 -0.44
C GLY A 387 9.81 -27.15 0.50
N SER A 388 9.17 -27.18 1.66
CA SER A 388 9.43 -26.26 2.77
C SER A 388 9.96 -27.06 3.96
N TYR A 389 11.04 -26.58 4.55
CA TYR A 389 11.81 -27.27 5.57
C TYR A 389 12.11 -26.30 6.73
N SER A 390 12.21 -26.85 7.92
CA SER A 390 12.59 -26.13 9.13
C SER A 390 13.47 -27.04 9.98
N LYS A 391 14.56 -26.51 10.52
CA LYS A 391 15.49 -27.30 11.32
C LYS A 391 16.16 -26.46 12.40
N GLU A 392 16.24 -27.06 13.58
CA GLU A 392 17.06 -26.59 14.69
C GLU A 392 18.45 -27.22 14.58
N LEU A 393 19.48 -26.37 14.55
CA LEU A 393 20.86 -26.77 14.39
C LEU A 393 21.64 -26.53 15.68
N PRO A 394 22.18 -27.59 16.32
CA PRO A 394 23.08 -27.41 17.43
C PRO A 394 24.39 -26.76 16.97
N CYS A 395 24.92 -25.86 17.80
CA CYS A 395 26.20 -25.20 17.58
C CYS A 395 27.26 -25.81 18.50
N THR A 396 28.43 -26.06 17.92
CA THR A 396 29.58 -26.60 18.65
C THR A 396 30.76 -25.66 18.54
N ARG A 397 31.56 -25.59 19.61
CA ARG A 397 32.79 -24.81 19.62
C ARG A 397 33.96 -25.71 19.99
N PRO A 398 35.11 -25.63 19.28
CA PRO A 398 36.31 -26.31 19.71
C PRO A 398 36.82 -25.68 21.01
N GLU A 399 37.21 -26.53 21.94
CA GLU A 399 37.81 -26.19 23.22
C GLU A 399 39.29 -26.61 23.19
N GLU A 400 40.14 -25.73 23.70
CA GLU A 400 41.57 -26.00 23.84
C GLU A 400 41.85 -26.84 25.10
N LEU A 401 42.98 -27.55 25.11
CA LEU A 401 43.37 -28.43 26.21
C LEU A 401 43.54 -27.67 27.55
N ASP A 402 44.03 -26.44 27.51
CA ASP A 402 44.13 -25.57 28.70
C ASP A 402 42.91 -24.65 28.79
N VAL A 403 41.91 -25.10 29.55
CA VAL A 403 40.65 -24.38 29.77
C VAL A 403 40.89 -23.01 30.43
N VAL A 404 41.87 -22.89 31.33
CA VAL A 404 42.11 -21.66 32.09
C VAL A 404 42.73 -20.60 31.19
N GLU A 405 43.71 -20.99 30.37
CA GLU A 405 44.32 -20.08 29.41
C GLU A 405 43.32 -19.68 28.31
N ALA A 406 42.52 -20.62 27.83
CA ALA A 406 41.49 -20.38 26.82
C ALA A 406 40.41 -19.41 27.29
N GLU A 407 39.86 -19.62 28.50
CA GLU A 407 38.85 -18.72 29.07
C GLU A 407 39.45 -17.34 29.41
N SER A 408 40.71 -17.28 29.87
CA SER A 408 41.43 -16.02 30.07
C SER A 408 41.58 -15.24 28.75
N ARG A 409 42.04 -15.89 27.67
CA ARG A 409 42.13 -15.25 26.34
C ARG A 409 40.76 -14.85 25.81
N ARG A 410 39.72 -15.69 25.99
CA ARG A 410 38.34 -15.37 25.62
C ARG A 410 37.83 -14.14 26.36
N PHE A 411 38.13 -14.04 27.65
CA PHE A 411 37.73 -12.92 28.50
C PHE A 411 38.46 -11.62 28.12
N PHE A 412 39.79 -11.64 27.97
CA PHE A 412 40.59 -10.43 27.75
C PHE A 412 40.66 -10.00 26.27
N LEU A 413 40.86 -10.93 25.35
CA LEU A 413 41.11 -10.62 23.94
C LEU A 413 39.86 -10.73 23.06
N GLY A 414 38.77 -11.30 23.56
CA GLY A 414 37.59 -11.57 22.75
C GLY A 414 37.62 -12.92 22.05
N GLY A 415 38.47 -13.86 22.46
CA GLY A 415 38.55 -15.17 21.83
C GLY A 415 39.30 -15.14 20.50
N CYS A 416 39.48 -16.30 19.91
CA CYS A 416 40.20 -16.45 18.64
C CYS A 416 39.45 -17.43 17.73
N HIS A 417 39.49 -17.18 16.42
CA HIS A 417 38.96 -18.13 15.44
C HIS A 417 39.88 -19.35 15.38
N LEU A 418 39.49 -20.40 16.10
CA LEU A 418 40.26 -21.65 16.19
C LEU A 418 40.13 -22.49 14.91
N ILE A 419 39.03 -22.34 14.19
CA ILE A 419 38.79 -23.00 12.90
C ILE A 419 39.02 -21.98 11.79
N LYS A 420 40.10 -22.18 11.01
CA LYS A 420 40.36 -21.39 9.81
C LYS A 420 39.62 -21.90 8.58
N ASP A 421 39.34 -23.20 8.56
CA ASP A 421 38.73 -23.88 7.41
C ASP A 421 37.45 -24.58 7.87
N LEU A 422 36.31 -23.98 7.54
CA LEU A 422 34.98 -24.45 7.95
C LEU A 422 34.64 -25.82 7.34
N ASN A 423 35.37 -26.26 6.31
CA ASN A 423 35.20 -27.59 5.71
C ASN A 423 35.44 -28.74 6.70
N VAL A 424 36.19 -28.49 7.78
CA VAL A 424 36.39 -29.46 8.89
C VAL A 424 35.05 -29.85 9.53
N LEU A 425 34.04 -28.97 9.52
CA LEU A 425 32.71 -29.25 10.06
C LEU A 425 31.91 -30.20 9.15
N ALA A 426 32.17 -30.19 7.84
CA ALA A 426 31.52 -31.08 6.89
C ALA A 426 32.20 -32.46 6.84
N GLU A 427 33.52 -32.51 7.03
CA GLU A 427 34.34 -33.73 6.92
C GLU A 427 35.23 -33.90 8.18
N PRO A 428 34.68 -34.43 9.29
CA PRO A 428 35.39 -34.51 10.57
C PRO A 428 36.55 -35.53 10.59
N GLN A 429 36.73 -36.32 9.54
CA GLN A 429 37.65 -37.48 9.51
C GLN A 429 39.10 -37.15 9.12
N LEU A 430 39.42 -35.89 8.75
CA LEU A 430 40.66 -35.58 8.04
C LEU A 430 41.77 -34.92 8.86
N ARG A 431 41.60 -34.68 10.17
CA ARG A 431 42.67 -34.10 11.01
C ARG A 431 42.70 -34.69 12.42
N ASP A 432 43.88 -35.14 12.83
CA ASP A 432 44.26 -35.36 14.24
C ASP A 432 44.18 -34.02 14.99
N ALA A 433 42.96 -33.62 15.34
CA ALA A 433 42.69 -32.39 16.04
C ALA A 433 42.74 -32.66 17.55
N ASN A 434 43.70 -32.07 18.25
CA ASN A 434 43.80 -32.07 19.72
C ASN A 434 42.70 -31.22 20.40
N TYR A 435 41.51 -31.12 19.79
CA TYR A 435 40.42 -30.27 20.23
C TYR A 435 39.23 -31.13 20.65
N THR A 436 38.65 -30.80 21.80
CA THR A 436 37.36 -31.34 22.23
C THR A 436 36.26 -30.38 21.83
N TYR A 437 35.14 -30.86 21.28
CA TYR A 437 34.02 -29.98 20.91
C TYR A 437 33.03 -29.89 22.07
N LYS A 438 32.68 -28.66 22.45
CA LYS A 438 31.64 -28.36 23.44
C LYS A 438 30.35 -27.92 22.73
N SER A 439 29.22 -28.47 23.15
CA SER A 439 27.91 -27.99 22.72
C SER A 439 27.62 -26.64 23.36
N THR A 440 27.14 -25.70 22.56
CA THR A 440 26.83 -24.33 22.98
C THR A 440 25.32 -24.10 22.85
N GLY A 441 24.89 -23.18 21.99
CA GLY A 441 23.47 -22.92 21.73
C GLY A 441 22.95 -23.64 20.47
N THR A 442 21.73 -23.28 20.08
CA THR A 442 21.07 -23.78 18.86
C THR A 442 20.64 -22.62 17.95
N ILE A 443 20.66 -22.84 16.63
CA ILE A 443 20.20 -21.89 15.61
C ILE A 443 19.03 -22.52 14.84
N ASN A 444 17.92 -21.79 14.75
CA ASN A 444 16.74 -22.19 14.01
C ASN A 444 16.72 -21.58 12.61
N LEU A 445 16.59 -22.46 11.61
CA LEU A 445 16.51 -22.08 10.21
C LEU A 445 15.22 -22.58 9.59
N ARG A 446 14.74 -21.83 8.60
CA ARG A 446 13.65 -22.22 7.70
C ARG A 446 14.11 -22.03 6.27
N TRP A 447 13.80 -22.95 5.38
CA TRP A 447 14.05 -22.74 3.95
C TRP A 447 12.98 -23.35 3.07
N SER A 448 12.78 -22.75 1.90
CA SER A 448 11.88 -23.23 0.87
C SER A 448 12.62 -23.37 -0.44
N ILE A 449 12.29 -24.43 -1.17
CA ILE A 449 12.94 -24.79 -2.43
C ILE A 449 11.86 -24.91 -3.50
N ILE A 450 11.96 -24.08 -4.52
CA ILE A 450 11.10 -24.11 -5.69
C ILE A 450 11.95 -24.56 -6.87
N SER A 451 11.47 -25.58 -7.58
CA SER A 451 12.12 -26.09 -8.79
C SER A 451 11.30 -25.70 -10.00
N GLN A 452 11.93 -25.04 -10.96
CA GLN A 452 11.39 -24.77 -12.27
C GLN A 452 12.21 -25.53 -13.32
N ALA A 453 11.55 -26.39 -14.09
CA ALA A 453 12.15 -27.02 -15.25
C ALA A 453 11.23 -26.76 -16.45
N GLN A 454 11.80 -26.63 -17.64
CA GLN A 454 10.99 -26.86 -18.82
C GLN A 454 10.56 -28.31 -18.80
N VAL A 455 9.25 -28.55 -18.69
CA VAL A 455 8.69 -29.85 -19.01
C VAL A 455 8.96 -30.06 -20.49
N GLY A 456 10.09 -30.70 -20.80
CA GLY A 456 10.26 -31.37 -22.08
C GLY A 456 9.03 -32.24 -22.23
N THR A 457 8.30 -32.05 -23.34
CA THR A 457 7.12 -32.84 -23.74
C THR A 457 7.06 -34.11 -22.93
N LEU A 458 6.08 -34.21 -22.02
CA LEU A 458 5.72 -35.48 -21.39
C LEU A 458 5.82 -36.51 -22.52
N THR A 459 6.82 -37.39 -22.45
CA THR A 459 6.75 -38.63 -23.18
C THR A 459 5.45 -39.22 -22.72
N ALA A 460 4.42 -39.08 -23.56
CA ALA A 460 3.16 -39.75 -23.34
C ALA A 460 3.52 -41.20 -23.01
N PRO A 461 2.82 -41.84 -22.06
CA PRO A 461 3.03 -43.25 -21.79
C PRO A 461 3.05 -43.98 -23.16
N PRO A 462 3.96 -44.96 -23.35
CA PRO A 462 4.11 -45.61 -24.64
C PRO A 462 2.72 -45.95 -25.17
N PRO A 463 2.37 -45.51 -26.39
CA PRO A 463 1.02 -45.69 -26.90
C PRO A 463 0.71 -47.18 -26.79
N GLN A 464 -0.34 -47.50 -26.03
CA GLN A 464 -0.88 -48.84 -26.03
C GLN A 464 -1.11 -49.24 -27.50
N PRO A 465 -0.72 -50.44 -27.92
CA PRO A 465 -0.76 -50.85 -29.32
C PRO A 465 -2.22 -50.97 -29.76
N GLY A 466 -2.77 -49.87 -30.27
CA GLY A 466 -4.18 -49.80 -30.59
C GLY A 466 -4.64 -48.38 -30.88
N THR A 467 -4.06 -47.75 -31.90
CA THR A 467 -4.67 -46.80 -32.86
C THR A 467 -3.61 -45.86 -33.43
N SER A 468 -2.98 -46.31 -34.52
CA SER A 468 -2.18 -45.46 -35.40
C SER A 468 -3.10 -44.44 -36.06
N THR A 469 -3.07 -43.18 -35.61
CA THR A 469 -3.58 -42.07 -36.40
C THR A 469 -2.41 -41.51 -37.20
N ALA A 470 -2.39 -41.79 -38.50
CA ALA A 470 -1.39 -41.34 -39.46
C ALA A 470 -1.13 -39.82 -39.41
N SER A 471 -2.08 -39.04 -38.89
CA SER A 471 -1.96 -37.60 -38.65
C SER A 471 -0.88 -37.23 -37.63
N ALA A 472 -0.68 -38.02 -36.56
CA ALA A 472 0.34 -37.74 -35.55
C ALA A 472 1.77 -37.97 -36.09
N LEU A 473 1.94 -39.02 -36.91
CA LEU A 473 3.20 -39.28 -37.61
C LEU A 473 3.52 -38.21 -38.66
N LEU A 474 2.50 -37.73 -39.39
CA LEU A 474 2.66 -36.64 -40.36
C LEU A 474 3.05 -35.32 -39.68
N LEU A 475 2.40 -34.97 -38.57
CA LEU A 475 2.75 -33.76 -37.80
C LEU A 475 4.17 -33.86 -37.21
N GLY A 476 4.57 -35.03 -36.73
CA GLY A 476 5.95 -35.28 -36.27
C GLY A 476 6.98 -35.15 -37.39
N ALA A 477 6.69 -35.71 -38.57
CA ALA A 477 7.56 -35.63 -39.74
C ALA A 477 7.69 -34.19 -40.26
N GLU A 478 6.59 -33.43 -40.26
CA GLU A 478 6.59 -32.03 -40.71
C GLU A 478 7.37 -31.12 -39.75
N ALA A 479 7.24 -31.34 -38.43
CA ALA A 479 8.04 -30.65 -37.42
C ALA A 479 9.54 -30.98 -37.54
N ALA A 480 9.89 -32.24 -37.80
CA ALA A 480 11.28 -32.66 -38.03
C ALA A 480 11.86 -32.02 -39.30
N LEU A 481 11.10 -32.00 -40.41
CA LEU A 481 11.49 -31.34 -41.66
C LEU A 481 11.68 -29.83 -41.48
N LYS A 482 10.84 -29.17 -40.67
CA LYS A 482 10.99 -27.74 -40.37
C LYS A 482 12.26 -27.46 -39.56
N LYS A 483 12.60 -28.30 -38.57
CA LYS A 483 13.87 -28.22 -37.84
C LYS A 483 15.08 -28.47 -38.75
N TYR A 484 15.00 -29.48 -39.63
CA TYR A 484 16.05 -29.78 -40.59
C TYR A 484 16.29 -28.62 -41.57
N LYS A 485 15.23 -28.02 -42.12
CA LYS A 485 15.34 -26.84 -42.99
C LYS A 485 15.98 -25.66 -42.27
N LYS A 486 15.61 -25.41 -41.00
CA LYS A 486 16.20 -24.33 -40.18
C LYS A 486 17.68 -24.59 -39.87
N ALA A 487 18.04 -25.83 -39.56
CA ALA A 487 19.44 -26.23 -39.35
C ALA A 487 20.27 -26.10 -40.64
N ARG A 488 19.73 -26.54 -41.78
CA ARG A 488 20.37 -26.40 -43.09
C ARG A 488 20.56 -24.93 -43.49
N ALA A 489 19.59 -24.06 -43.22
CA ALA A 489 19.71 -22.63 -43.47
C ALA A 489 20.80 -21.98 -42.60
N ARG A 490 20.92 -22.39 -41.33
CA ARG A 490 22.01 -21.94 -40.43
C ARG A 490 23.38 -22.41 -40.91
N LEU A 491 23.50 -23.67 -41.33
CA LEU A 491 24.74 -24.19 -41.90
C LEU A 491 25.11 -23.46 -43.20
N ALA A 492 24.14 -23.22 -44.09
CA ALA A 492 24.38 -22.49 -45.33
C ALA A 492 24.83 -21.03 -45.08
N ALA A 493 24.26 -20.36 -44.07
CA ALA A 493 24.71 -19.04 -43.64
C ALA A 493 26.16 -19.09 -43.11
N ALA A 494 26.47 -20.03 -42.22
CA ALA A 494 27.82 -20.20 -41.67
C ALA A 494 28.88 -20.56 -42.72
N THR A 495 28.52 -21.31 -43.77
CA THR A 495 29.43 -21.63 -44.87
C THR A 495 29.59 -20.48 -45.87
N LYS A 496 28.65 -19.52 -45.90
CA LYS A 496 28.76 -18.34 -46.76
C LYS A 496 29.85 -17.40 -46.23
N ASP A 497 29.92 -17.23 -44.91
CA ASP A 497 30.96 -16.45 -44.23
C ASP A 497 32.37 -17.03 -44.46
N LEU A 498 32.49 -18.35 -44.61
CA LEU A 498 33.75 -19.02 -44.95
C LEU A 498 34.19 -18.83 -46.42
N SER A 499 33.25 -18.60 -47.34
CA SER A 499 33.55 -18.39 -48.76
C SER A 499 34.02 -16.98 -49.10
N GLU A 500 33.64 -15.97 -48.29
CA GLU A 500 34.10 -14.59 -48.46
C GLU A 500 35.55 -14.39 -47.97
N VAL A 501 36.02 -15.19 -47.02
CA VAL A 501 37.42 -15.15 -46.54
C VAL A 501 38.42 -15.73 -47.56
N ALA A 502 37.97 -16.57 -48.50
CA ALA A 502 38.84 -17.20 -49.49
C ALA A 502 39.16 -16.35 -50.74
N TYR A 503 38.43 -15.24 -50.97
CA TYR A 503 38.60 -14.39 -52.16
C TYR A 503 39.17 -12.97 -51.87
N GLY A 504 39.52 -12.67 -50.62
CA GLY A 504 40.03 -11.34 -50.21
C GLY A 504 41.55 -11.22 -50.06
N GLY A 505 42.33 -12.26 -50.35
CA GLY A 505 43.79 -12.26 -50.15
C GLY A 505 44.57 -12.49 -51.44
N THR A 506 45.09 -11.39 -52.01
CA THR A 506 46.33 -11.21 -52.83
C THR A 506 46.10 -10.33 -54.06
N GLY A 507 46.53 -9.07 -53.95
CA GLY A 507 46.52 -8.08 -55.01
C GLY A 507 47.31 -6.83 -54.61
N ASP A 508 48.55 -7.02 -54.16
CA ASP A 508 49.58 -5.97 -54.17
C ASP A 508 50.69 -6.45 -55.13
N GLY A 509 50.83 -5.71 -56.23
CA GLY A 509 51.77 -5.90 -57.34
C GLY A 509 51.53 -4.82 -58.37
#